data_AF-A0A7Y0VBA1-F1
#
_entry.id   AF-A0A7Y0VBA1-F1
#
_cell.length_a   1.000
_cell.length_b   1.000
_cell.length_c   1.000
_cell.angle_alpha   90.00
_cell.angle_beta   90.00
_cell.angle_gamma   90.00
#
_symmetry.space_group_name_H-M   'P 1'
#
loop_
_entity.id
_entity.type
_entity.pdbx_description
1 polymer ?
#
loop_
_entity_poly.entity_id
_entity_poly.type
_entity_poly.pdbx_seq_one_letter_code
_entity_poly.pdbx_strand_id
1 'polypeptide(L)'
;MTLSFQAKIRENANLSAYVTKDNKTEIPNQASYDASFPHQPGVHKDSNIVPVTPPSPEQPEIKKDVNGKEEETLSNRNDEFTYHVTTKVPFDATAFSVMDELEGAGICGRDRACDGKLEWPTIGF
;
A
#
# COMPACT_ATOMS: atom_id res chain seq x y z
N MET A 1 -10.69 38.30 -10.92
CA MET A 1 -11.52 37.16 -11.36
C MET A 1 -10.77 35.91 -10.98
N THR A 2 -11.45 34.96 -10.32
CA THR A 2 -10.85 33.72 -9.85
C THR A 2 -11.57 32.58 -10.54
N LEU A 3 -10.81 31.67 -11.15
CA LEU A 3 -11.33 30.48 -11.82
C LEU A 3 -10.88 29.26 -11.04
N SER A 4 -11.83 28.44 -10.61
CA SER A 4 -11.57 27.26 -9.78
C SER A 4 -12.00 26.00 -10.52
N PHE A 5 -11.08 25.05 -10.63
CA PHE A 5 -11.35 23.72 -11.18
C PHE A 5 -11.17 22.68 -10.09
N GLN A 6 -12.15 21.79 -9.94
CA GLN A 6 -12.06 20.65 -9.05
C GLN A 6 -11.54 19.45 -9.84
N ALA A 7 -10.51 18.79 -9.30
CA ALA A 7 -9.92 17.58 -9.89
C ALA A 7 -9.78 16.51 -8.81
N LYS A 8 -9.90 15.23 -9.21
CA LYS A 8 -9.71 14.07 -8.34
C LYS A 8 -8.86 13.04 -9.06
N ILE A 9 -7.88 12.48 -8.35
CA ILE A 9 -7.12 11.32 -8.83
C ILE A 9 -8.09 10.13 -8.90
N ARG A 10 -8.12 9.45 -10.05
CA ARG A 10 -8.97 8.27 -10.22
C ARG A 10 -8.60 7.20 -9.20
N GLU A 11 -9.60 6.54 -8.64
CA GLU A 11 -9.38 5.39 -7.77
C GLU A 11 -8.62 4.31 -8.54
N ASN A 12 -7.64 3.66 -7.88
CA ASN A 12 -6.78 2.65 -8.49
C ASN A 12 -6.00 3.14 -9.73
N ALA A 13 -5.71 4.44 -9.84
CA ALA A 13 -4.79 4.93 -10.85
C ALA A 13 -3.38 4.38 -10.59
N ASN A 14 -2.69 3.92 -11.63
CA ASN A 14 -1.28 3.60 -11.53
C ASN A 14 -0.48 4.92 -11.52
N LEU A 15 0.16 5.22 -10.39
CA LEU A 15 0.92 6.46 -10.17
C LEU A 15 2.43 6.25 -10.20
N SER A 16 2.91 5.08 -10.60
CA SER A 16 4.35 4.74 -10.61
C SER A 16 5.20 5.73 -11.40
N ALA A 17 4.67 6.30 -12.49
CA ALA A 17 5.34 7.32 -13.30
C ALA A 17 5.55 8.68 -12.59
N TYR A 18 4.88 8.89 -11.46
CA TYR A 18 4.89 10.14 -10.68
C TYR A 18 5.64 9.99 -9.35
N VAL A 19 6.34 8.87 -9.14
CA VAL A 19 7.20 8.66 -7.97
C VAL A 19 8.52 9.40 -8.18
N THR A 20 8.83 10.33 -7.28
CA THR A 20 10.07 11.10 -7.29
C THR A 20 11.24 10.28 -6.76
N LYS A 21 12.46 10.80 -6.91
CA LYS A 21 13.69 10.16 -6.38
C LYS A 21 13.67 9.94 -4.87
N ASP A 22 12.85 10.71 -4.16
CA ASP A 22 12.69 10.62 -2.70
C ASP A 22 11.55 9.66 -2.29
N ASN A 23 11.08 8.80 -3.21
CA ASN A 23 9.95 7.88 -3.01
C ASN A 23 8.63 8.57 -2.60
N LYS A 24 8.42 9.81 -3.04
CA LYS A 24 7.14 10.53 -2.88
C LYS A 24 6.38 10.55 -4.19
N THR A 25 5.07 10.35 -4.15
CA THR A 25 4.22 10.48 -5.34
C THR A 25 3.74 11.92 -5.51
N GLU A 26 4.11 12.59 -6.60
CA GLU A 26 3.76 13.99 -6.88
C GLU A 26 3.23 14.14 -8.30
N ILE A 27 1.95 14.49 -8.44
CA ILE A 27 1.28 14.64 -9.74
C ILE A 27 1.29 16.13 -10.12
N PRO A 28 1.91 16.54 -11.23
CA PRO A 28 1.96 17.94 -11.63
C PRO A 28 0.59 18.44 -12.08
N ASN A 29 0.20 19.63 -11.63
CA ASN A 29 -0.96 20.35 -12.15
C ASN A 29 -0.53 21.71 -12.71
N GLN A 30 -0.91 22.01 -13.96
CA GLN A 30 -0.65 23.27 -14.65
C GLN A 30 -1.91 23.72 -15.37
N ALA A 31 -2.23 25.01 -15.28
CA ALA A 31 -3.32 25.61 -16.02
C ALA A 31 -2.76 26.53 -17.10
N SER A 32 -3.46 26.64 -18.23
CA SER A 32 -3.15 27.57 -19.29
C SER A 32 -4.39 28.39 -19.65
N TYR A 33 -4.18 29.59 -20.20
CA TYR A 33 -5.25 30.36 -20.82
C TYR A 33 -4.83 30.92 -22.18
N ASP A 34 -5.80 30.97 -23.08
CA ASP A 34 -5.69 31.61 -24.38
C ASP A 34 -6.59 32.84 -24.41
N ALA A 35 -6.03 33.98 -24.82
CA ALA A 35 -6.74 35.24 -24.96
C ALA A 35 -6.40 35.89 -26.30
N SER A 36 -7.39 36.55 -26.91
CA SER A 36 -7.20 37.33 -28.13
C SER A 36 -7.65 38.76 -27.89
N PHE A 37 -6.70 39.70 -27.96
CA PHE A 37 -6.96 41.12 -27.83
C PHE A 37 -6.89 41.79 -29.21
N PRO A 38 -7.60 42.92 -29.43
CA PRO A 38 -7.66 43.59 -30.75
C PRO A 38 -6.29 43.91 -31.39
N HIS A 39 -5.25 44.11 -30.58
CA HIS A 39 -3.88 44.38 -31.05
C HIS A 39 -2.88 43.30 -30.65
N GLN A 40 -3.34 42.23 -29.99
CA GLN A 40 -2.50 41.12 -29.59
C GLN A 40 -3.34 39.83 -29.63
N PRO A 41 -3.62 39.31 -30.84
CA PRO A 41 -4.25 38.01 -30.99
C PRO A 41 -3.28 36.90 -30.54
N GLY A 42 -3.81 35.82 -29.96
CA GLY A 42 -3.03 34.62 -29.64
C GLY A 42 -2.13 34.71 -28.41
N VAL A 43 -2.56 35.42 -27.35
CA VAL A 43 -1.85 35.37 -26.07
C VAL A 43 -2.11 34.02 -25.41
N HIS A 44 -1.06 33.21 -25.29
CA HIS A 44 -1.04 32.00 -24.49
C HIS A 44 -0.19 32.22 -23.24
N LYS A 45 -0.69 31.78 -22.08
CA LYS A 45 0.05 31.83 -20.83
C LYS A 45 -0.21 30.61 -19.98
N ASP A 46 0.88 30.04 -19.50
CA ASP A 46 0.87 28.97 -18.51
C ASP A 46 1.01 29.51 -17.09
N SER A 47 0.37 28.82 -16.15
CA SER A 47 0.64 28.99 -14.72
C SER A 47 1.96 28.32 -14.34
N ASN A 48 2.41 28.59 -13.11
CA ASN A 48 3.37 27.71 -12.46
C ASN A 48 2.76 26.30 -12.29
N ILE A 49 3.63 25.29 -12.23
CA ILE A 49 3.24 23.93 -11.89
C ILE A 49 3.07 23.85 -10.38
N VAL A 50 1.94 23.28 -9.94
CA VAL A 50 1.66 22.97 -8.54
C VAL A 50 1.47 21.46 -8.43
N PRO A 51 2.39 20.72 -7.79
CA PRO A 51 2.21 19.29 -7.60
C PRO A 51 1.12 19.00 -6.56
N VAL A 52 0.38 17.91 -6.77
CA VAL A 52 -0.53 17.33 -5.78
C VAL A 52 0.02 16.02 -5.27
N THR A 53 0.02 15.86 -3.95
CA THR A 53 0.41 14.60 -3.30
C THR A 53 -0.85 13.78 -3.04
N PRO A 54 -0.92 12.51 -3.48
CA PRO A 54 -2.00 11.61 -3.06
C PRO A 54 -2.00 11.45 -1.54
N PRO A 55 -3.14 11.13 -0.93
CA PRO A 55 -3.14 10.64 0.44
C PRO A 55 -2.25 9.39 0.51
N SER A 56 -1.51 9.23 1.62
CA SER A 56 -0.78 8.00 1.88
C SER A 56 -1.77 6.83 1.86
N PRO A 57 -1.44 5.68 1.25
CA PRO A 57 -2.24 4.48 1.39
C PRO A 57 -2.41 4.16 2.88
N GLU A 58 -3.61 3.75 3.26
CA GLU A 58 -3.83 3.22 4.61
C GLU A 58 -3.03 1.92 4.79
N GLN A 59 -2.40 1.77 5.96
CA GLN A 59 -1.74 0.52 6.29
C GLN A 59 -2.80 -0.59 6.33
N PRO A 60 -2.60 -1.69 5.58
CA PRO A 60 -3.63 -2.71 5.51
C PRO A 60 -3.78 -3.43 6.85
N GLU A 61 -5.03 -3.69 7.22
CA GLU A 61 -5.35 -4.49 8.41
C GLU A 61 -4.81 -5.93 8.24
N ILE A 62 -4.19 -6.47 9.27
CA ILE A 62 -3.73 -7.86 9.33
C ILE A 62 -4.64 -8.62 10.30
N LYS A 63 -5.27 -9.69 9.81
CA LYS A 63 -6.09 -10.61 10.60
C LYS A 63 -5.40 -11.96 10.69
N LYS A 64 -5.47 -12.56 11.87
CA LYS A 64 -4.86 -13.84 12.19
C LYS A 64 -5.92 -14.76 12.79
N ASP A 65 -5.90 -16.03 12.40
CA ASP A 65 -6.75 -17.06 12.98
C ASP A 65 -6.06 -18.42 12.99
N VAL A 66 -6.50 -19.29 13.89
CA VAL A 66 -6.14 -20.70 13.96
C VAL A 66 -7.40 -21.50 13.65
N ASN A 67 -7.36 -22.31 12.59
CA ASN A 67 -8.50 -23.13 12.15
C ASN A 67 -9.81 -22.35 12.01
N GLY A 68 -9.75 -21.07 11.62
CA GLY A 68 -10.91 -20.19 11.47
C GLY A 68 -11.43 -19.56 12.75
N LYS A 69 -10.69 -19.67 13.87
CA LYS A 69 -11.03 -19.08 15.18
C LYS A 69 -9.92 -18.14 15.65
N GLU A 70 -10.28 -17.15 16.48
CA GLU A 70 -9.29 -16.24 17.09
C GLU A 70 -8.27 -17.01 17.95
N GLU A 71 -8.73 -18.08 18.61
CA GLU A 71 -7.92 -19.01 19.37
C GLU A 71 -8.49 -20.43 19.27
N GLU A 72 -7.62 -21.44 19.32
CA GLU A 72 -8.04 -22.83 19.48
C GLU A 72 -7.09 -23.61 20.39
N THR A 73 -7.67 -24.31 21.35
CA THR A 73 -6.96 -25.24 22.22
C THR A 73 -6.87 -26.60 21.54
N LEU A 74 -5.65 -27.04 21.26
CA LEU A 74 -5.39 -28.39 20.76
C LEU A 74 -5.61 -29.42 21.88
N SER A 75 -6.22 -30.55 21.54
CA SER A 75 -6.53 -31.60 22.52
C SER A 75 -5.33 -32.52 22.73
N ASN A 76 -4.54 -32.74 21.69
CA ASN A 76 -3.31 -33.52 21.73
C ASN A 76 -2.15 -32.74 21.15
N ARG A 77 -0.95 -33.16 21.56
CA ARG A 77 0.31 -32.59 21.07
C ARG A 77 0.51 -32.71 19.56
N ASN A 78 -0.03 -33.76 18.96
CA ASN A 78 0.15 -34.06 17.55
C ASN A 78 -1.05 -33.61 16.70
N ASP A 79 -1.99 -32.85 17.27
CA ASP A 79 -3.08 -32.28 16.50
C ASP A 79 -2.51 -31.26 15.52
N GLU A 80 -2.87 -31.40 14.25
CA GLU A 80 -2.52 -30.42 13.23
C GLU A 80 -3.41 -29.18 13.38
N PHE A 81 -2.85 -28.02 13.09
CA PHE A 81 -3.59 -26.78 13.01
C PHE A 81 -3.16 -26.00 11.79
N THR A 82 -4.07 -25.19 11.27
CA THR A 82 -3.84 -24.26 10.18
C THR A 82 -3.82 -22.85 10.72
N TYR A 83 -2.76 -22.11 10.45
CA TYR A 83 -2.63 -20.70 10.78
C TYR A 83 -2.86 -19.86 9.53
N HIS A 84 -3.84 -18.96 9.59
CA HIS A 84 -4.12 -18.05 8.48
C HIS A 84 -3.68 -16.63 8.83
N VAL A 85 -3.02 -15.97 7.87
CA VAL A 85 -2.74 -14.54 7.90
C VAL A 85 -3.44 -13.90 6.70
N THR A 86 -4.41 -13.03 6.97
CA THR A 86 -5.19 -12.34 5.94
C THR A 86 -4.92 -10.84 5.99
N THR A 87 -4.58 -10.25 4.85
CA THR A 87 -4.42 -8.80 4.71
C THR A 87 -4.75 -8.34 3.29
N LYS A 88 -4.84 -7.03 3.08
CA LYS A 88 -5.05 -6.44 1.75
C LYS A 88 -3.72 -5.95 1.21
N VAL A 89 -3.42 -6.27 -0.05
CA VAL A 89 -2.25 -5.70 -0.72
C VAL A 89 -2.63 -4.31 -1.27
N PRO A 90 -1.83 -3.27 -1.00
CA PRO A 90 -2.00 -1.96 -1.64
C PRO A 90 -1.91 -2.06 -3.16
N PHE A 91 -2.71 -1.29 -3.89
CA PHE A 91 -2.78 -1.34 -5.35
C PHE A 91 -1.44 -1.03 -6.04
N ASP A 92 -0.64 -0.16 -5.44
CA ASP A 92 0.66 0.29 -5.93
C ASP A 92 1.85 -0.52 -5.37
N ALA A 93 1.58 -1.62 -4.65
CA ALA A 93 2.63 -2.49 -4.14
C ALA A 93 3.37 -3.17 -5.30
N THR A 94 4.67 -2.92 -5.39
CA THR A 94 5.59 -3.63 -6.32
C THR A 94 6.22 -4.86 -5.68
N ALA A 95 6.16 -4.94 -4.35
CA ALA A 95 6.61 -6.08 -3.55
C ALA A 95 5.75 -6.18 -2.28
N PHE A 96 5.54 -7.41 -1.81
CA PHE A 96 4.79 -7.67 -0.58
C PHE A 96 5.41 -8.87 0.16
N SER A 97 5.59 -8.71 1.48
CA SER A 97 6.13 -9.75 2.35
C SER A 97 5.40 -9.75 3.69
N VAL A 98 5.01 -10.92 4.16
CA VAL A 98 4.49 -11.14 5.51
C VAL A 98 5.62 -11.77 6.34
N MET A 99 5.98 -11.13 7.45
CA MET A 99 6.88 -11.69 8.45
C MET A 99 6.06 -12.02 9.69
N ASP A 100 6.32 -13.19 10.27
CA ASP A 100 5.70 -13.60 11.52
C ASP A 100 6.72 -14.31 12.41
N GLU A 101 6.54 -14.19 13.71
CA GLU A 101 7.35 -14.86 14.72
C GLU A 101 6.40 -15.66 15.61
N LEU A 102 6.60 -16.99 15.61
CA LEU A 102 5.83 -17.86 16.47
C LEU A 102 6.52 -17.90 17.83
N GLU A 103 5.97 -17.16 18.79
CA GLU A 103 6.39 -17.30 20.18
C GLU A 103 5.91 -18.66 20.69
N GLY A 104 6.86 -19.45 21.23
CA GLY A 104 6.70 -20.86 21.51
C GLY A 104 5.42 -21.21 22.26
N ALA A 105 4.37 -21.61 21.52
CA ALA A 105 3.50 -22.67 21.99
C ALA A 105 4.42 -23.83 22.36
N GLY A 106 4.26 -24.44 23.54
CA GLY A 106 5.17 -25.47 24.03
C GLY A 106 5.22 -26.73 23.17
N ILE A 107 5.90 -26.68 22.02
CA ILE A 107 6.15 -27.80 21.12
C ILE A 107 7.60 -28.30 21.27
N CYS A 108 8.21 -28.12 22.43
CA CYS A 108 9.52 -28.72 22.69
C CYS A 108 9.33 -30.12 23.30
N GLY A 109 9.85 -31.15 22.62
CA GLY A 109 10.23 -32.38 23.33
C GLY A 109 11.27 -32.00 24.39
N ARG A 110 11.30 -32.73 25.50
CA ARG A 110 11.93 -32.36 26.78
C ARG A 110 13.34 -31.72 26.77
N ASP A 111 14.08 -31.66 25.65
CA ASP A 111 15.49 -31.27 25.60
C ASP A 111 15.96 -30.44 24.38
N ARG A 112 15.15 -29.52 23.79
CA ARG A 112 15.72 -28.54 22.83
C ARG A 112 14.89 -27.27 22.66
N ALA A 113 15.58 -26.13 22.56
CA ALA A 113 15.00 -24.80 22.32
C ALA A 113 14.24 -24.75 21.00
N CYS A 114 13.06 -24.13 21.01
CA CYS A 114 12.16 -24.03 19.86
C CYS A 114 12.10 -22.59 19.35
N ASP A 115 13.01 -22.25 18.44
CA ASP A 115 12.86 -21.05 17.61
C ASP A 115 12.47 -21.52 16.20
N GLY A 116 11.18 -21.38 15.87
CA GLY A 116 10.63 -21.72 14.55
C GLY A 116 10.28 -20.46 13.79
N LYS A 117 11.12 -20.07 12.82
CA LYS A 117 10.83 -18.96 11.90
C LYS A 117 10.11 -19.49 10.66
N LEU A 118 8.87 -19.08 10.43
CA LEU A 118 8.16 -19.35 9.17
C LEU A 118 8.53 -18.26 8.17
N GLU A 119 9.29 -18.63 7.14
CA GLU A 119 9.55 -17.74 6.00
C GLU A 119 8.51 -18.01 4.91
N TRP A 120 7.63 -17.03 4.67
CA TRP A 120 6.69 -17.09 3.56
C TRP A 120 7.40 -16.70 2.26
N PRO A 121 7.07 -17.34 1.12
CA PRO A 121 7.65 -16.97 -0.16
C PRO A 121 7.30 -15.51 -0.49
N THR A 122 8.28 -14.75 -0.98
CA THR A 122 8.03 -13.44 -1.59
C THR A 122 7.16 -13.65 -2.82
N ILE A 123 5.94 -13.12 -2.82
CA ILE A 123 5.06 -13.15 -3.98
C ILE A 123 5.34 -11.89 -4.79
N GLY A 124 5.96 -12.06 -5.95
CA GLY A 124 6.07 -11.00 -6.96
C GLY A 124 4.75 -10.84 -7.70
N PHE A 125 4.36 -9.59 -7.99
CA PHE A 125 3.18 -9.25 -8.79
C PHE A 125 3.50 -9.23 -10.28
#